data_AF-A0A182MWQ5-F1
#
_entry.id   AF-A0A182MWQ5-F1
#
_cell.length_a   1.000
_cell.length_b   1.000
_cell.length_c   1.000
_cell.angle_alpha   90.00
_cell.angle_beta   90.00
_cell.angle_gamma   90.00
#
_symmetry.space_group_name_H-M   'P 1'
#
loop_
_entity.id
_entity.type
_entity.pdbx_description
1 polymer ?
#
loop_
_entity_poly.entity_id
_entity_poly.type
_entity_poly.pdbx_seq_one_letter_code
_entity_poly.pdbx_strand_id
1 'polypeptide(L)'
;LQDQFDNIATHTQKGIDFFERFGNFIRDRSAIEVEYALKLRRLVKNYQPKKSKEDEENEFSSLNAFKNVLKEVADLAGQREVVAENLQNQVLQGIMLLAKILREERKKALNQGAGLTQSLHTQISTLDRAKRSYEKAFREAEKAIEGFHKADADFHLSRADVEKQRVNMNIRNSQSEDAKSEYANQLQITNKQQQQHYQIALPEVFNKLQELDEKRTRGMKEFIKRAADVENEVSPIIGRCLEGMVKAADSINEKDDSMIVIEKYQSGFQPPGDIPFEDLSKPDPDASNNSQTHNSSTVLNHMTGKGTTKDKLKKRVGIFGIFTGNKVSKNFQSRHC
;
A
#
# COMPACT_ATOMS: atom_id res chain seq x y z
N LEU A 1 -30.74 5.73 -17.69
CA LEU A 1 -29.28 5.76 -17.95
C LEU A 1 -28.93 6.81 -19.00
N GLN A 2 -29.74 7.00 -20.06
CA GLN A 2 -29.49 8.02 -21.10
C GLN A 2 -29.40 9.46 -20.59
N ASP A 3 -30.02 9.72 -19.46
CA ASP A 3 -30.05 10.97 -18.69
C ASP A 3 -29.01 11.01 -17.55
N GLN A 4 -28.24 9.94 -17.34
CA GLN A 4 -27.40 9.73 -16.15
C GLN A 4 -25.90 9.90 -16.43
N PHE A 5 -25.53 10.62 -17.50
CA PHE A 5 -24.15 10.73 -17.97
C PHE A 5 -23.18 11.23 -16.87
N ASP A 6 -23.55 12.28 -16.14
CA ASP A 6 -22.73 12.86 -15.07
C ASP A 6 -22.57 11.93 -13.87
N ASN A 7 -23.62 11.17 -13.54
CA ASN A 7 -23.59 10.18 -12.46
C ASN A 7 -22.68 9.01 -12.83
N ILE A 8 -22.73 8.52 -14.07
CA ILE A 8 -21.83 7.46 -14.57
C ILE A 8 -20.38 7.96 -14.63
N ALA A 9 -20.16 9.19 -15.10
CA ALA A 9 -18.84 9.81 -15.10
C ALA A 9 -18.27 9.88 -13.68
N THR A 10 -19.07 10.30 -12.71
CA THR A 10 -18.65 10.36 -11.30
C THR A 10 -18.40 8.97 -10.72
N HIS A 11 -19.28 8.00 -10.98
CA HIS A 11 -19.15 6.63 -10.50
C HIS A 11 -17.86 5.97 -10.99
N THR A 12 -17.60 6.04 -12.30
CA THR A 12 -16.40 5.45 -12.90
C THR A 12 -15.11 6.11 -12.39
N GLN A 13 -15.10 7.41 -12.10
CA GLN A 13 -13.96 8.09 -11.47
C GLN A 13 -13.71 7.55 -10.06
N LYS A 14 -14.74 7.57 -9.20
CA LYS A 14 -14.65 7.09 -7.81
C LYS A 14 -14.16 5.65 -7.75
N GLY A 15 -14.60 4.83 -8.70
CA GLY A 15 -14.17 3.46 -8.82
C GLY A 15 -12.68 3.32 -9.14
N ILE A 16 -12.16 4.10 -10.10
CA ILE A 16 -10.72 4.15 -10.39
C ILE A 16 -9.93 4.65 -9.16
N ASP A 17 -10.40 5.71 -8.51
CA ASP A 17 -9.74 6.26 -7.31
C ASP A 17 -9.66 5.22 -6.18
N PHE A 18 -10.74 4.46 -5.97
CA PHE A 18 -10.76 3.36 -5.01
C PHE A 18 -9.77 2.24 -5.38
N PHE A 19 -9.69 1.88 -6.66
CA PHE A 19 -8.74 0.88 -7.14
C PHE A 19 -7.28 1.32 -6.92
N GLU A 20 -6.98 2.60 -7.09
CA GLU A 20 -5.64 3.14 -6.79
C GLU A 20 -5.36 3.24 -5.30
N ARG A 21 -6.38 3.51 -4.48
CA ARG A 21 -6.26 3.43 -3.03
C ARG A 21 -5.85 2.02 -2.58
N PHE A 22 -6.36 0.98 -3.23
CA PHE A 22 -5.89 -0.39 -3.01
C PHE A 22 -4.42 -0.57 -3.43
N GLY A 23 -3.99 0.01 -4.56
CA GLY A 23 -2.58 0.08 -4.92
C GLY A 23 -1.72 0.74 -3.85
N ASN A 24 -2.16 1.86 -3.28
CA ASN A 24 -1.44 2.53 -2.18
C ASN A 24 -1.33 1.62 -0.95
N PHE A 25 -2.40 0.93 -0.59
CA PHE A 25 -2.36 -0.07 0.48
C PHE A 25 -1.31 -1.17 0.22
N ILE A 26 -1.23 -1.72 -1.00
CA ILE A 26 -0.21 -2.73 -1.34
C ILE A 26 1.20 -2.17 -1.24
N ARG A 27 1.42 -0.90 -1.64
CA ARG A 27 2.71 -0.22 -1.48
C ARG A 27 3.11 -0.12 -0.02
N ASP A 28 2.21 0.37 0.83
CA ASP A 28 2.47 0.55 2.25
C ASP A 28 2.70 -0.80 2.95
N ARG A 29 1.91 -1.82 2.58
CA ARG A 29 2.10 -3.20 3.07
C ARG A 29 3.49 -3.74 2.71
N SER A 30 3.92 -3.58 1.45
CA SER A 30 5.24 -4.03 1.01
C SER A 30 6.36 -3.30 1.76
N ALA A 31 6.22 -1.99 2.04
CA ALA A 31 7.19 -1.24 2.83
C ALA A 31 7.33 -1.78 4.26
N ILE A 32 6.23 -2.20 4.88
CA ILE A 32 6.24 -2.85 6.21
C ILE A 32 7.01 -4.17 6.18
N GLU A 33 6.84 -4.99 5.14
CA GLU A 33 7.57 -6.25 4.98
C GLU A 33 9.09 -6.02 4.83
N VAL A 34 9.50 -5.00 4.07
CA VAL A 34 10.91 -4.58 3.95
C VAL A 34 11.45 -4.14 5.32
N GLU A 35 10.71 -3.32 6.05
CA GLU A 35 11.13 -2.84 7.37
C GLU A 35 11.27 -4.01 8.37
N TYR A 36 10.33 -4.95 8.35
CA TYR A 36 10.35 -6.12 9.20
C TYR A 36 11.56 -7.02 8.90
N ALA A 37 11.81 -7.34 7.63
CA ALA A 37 12.98 -8.10 7.21
C ALA A 37 14.29 -7.44 7.64
N LEU A 38 14.41 -6.11 7.46
CA LEU A 38 15.58 -5.35 7.87
C LEU A 38 15.82 -5.43 9.38
N LYS A 39 14.75 -5.34 10.18
CA LYS A 39 14.84 -5.48 11.65
C LYS A 39 15.28 -6.88 12.05
N LEU A 40 14.77 -7.93 11.40
CA LEU A 40 15.22 -9.32 11.64
C LEU A 40 16.70 -9.51 11.28
N ARG A 41 17.16 -8.99 10.14
CA ARG A 41 18.58 -9.07 9.76
C ARG A 41 19.50 -8.37 10.75
N ARG A 42 19.08 -7.19 11.23
CA ARG A 42 19.82 -6.47 12.28
C ARG A 42 19.85 -7.27 13.59
N LEU A 43 18.73 -7.89 13.98
CA LEU A 43 18.67 -8.77 15.13
C LEU A 43 19.70 -9.90 14.99
N VAL A 44 19.66 -10.67 13.91
CA VAL A 44 20.62 -11.76 13.67
C VAL A 44 22.06 -11.28 13.74
N LYS A 45 22.38 -10.18 13.05
CA LYS A 45 23.73 -9.60 13.05
C LYS A 45 24.22 -9.20 14.45
N ASN A 46 23.34 -8.69 15.31
CA ASN A 46 23.69 -8.25 16.66
C ASN A 46 24.01 -9.41 17.60
N TYR A 47 23.42 -10.57 17.38
CA TYR A 47 23.59 -11.76 18.22
C TYR A 47 24.54 -12.80 17.61
N GLN A 48 25.07 -12.55 16.42
CA GLN A 48 26.03 -13.46 15.80
C GLN A 48 27.33 -13.49 16.61
N PRO A 49 27.84 -14.68 17.00
CA PRO A 49 29.08 -14.81 17.76
C PRO A 49 30.25 -14.11 17.04
N LYS A 50 31.05 -13.33 17.77
CA LYS A 50 32.18 -12.59 17.20
C LYS A 50 33.36 -13.54 17.01
N LYS A 51 33.93 -13.58 15.81
CA LYS A 51 35.04 -14.47 15.38
C LYS A 51 36.37 -14.35 16.15
N SER A 52 36.45 -13.70 17.31
CA SER A 52 37.74 -13.42 17.96
C SER A 52 37.76 -13.87 19.42
N LYS A 53 38.44 -15.00 19.65
CA LYS A 53 38.77 -15.73 20.89
C LYS A 53 37.90 -16.96 21.26
N GLU A 54 36.81 -17.22 20.54
CA GLU A 54 35.82 -18.28 20.83
C GLU A 54 35.82 -19.44 19.81
N ASP A 55 36.90 -19.64 19.04
CA ASP A 55 36.99 -20.85 18.20
C ASP A 55 36.93 -22.13 19.05
N GLU A 56 37.23 -22.03 20.35
CA GLU A 56 37.09 -23.11 21.33
C GLU A 56 35.68 -23.24 21.96
N GLU A 57 34.77 -22.27 21.81
CA GLU A 57 33.37 -22.39 22.27
C GLU A 57 32.45 -22.93 21.16
N ASN A 58 32.95 -22.96 19.92
CA ASN A 58 32.28 -23.56 18.76
C ASN A 58 32.05 -25.07 18.88
N GLU A 59 32.56 -25.72 19.92
CA GLU A 59 32.39 -27.16 20.16
C GLU A 59 31.07 -27.47 20.90
N PHE A 60 30.53 -26.53 21.70
CA PHE A 60 29.28 -26.79 22.43
C PHE A 60 28.09 -26.89 21.50
N SER A 61 27.34 -27.98 21.62
CA SER A 61 26.12 -28.26 20.87
C SER A 61 25.07 -27.16 21.07
N SER A 62 24.98 -26.62 22.29
CA SER A 62 24.11 -25.48 22.63
C SER A 62 24.46 -24.19 21.85
N LEU A 63 25.74 -23.85 21.69
CA LEU A 63 26.16 -22.69 20.90
C LEU A 63 25.91 -22.92 19.40
N ASN A 64 26.16 -24.14 18.91
CA ASN A 64 25.92 -24.48 17.51
C ASN A 64 24.44 -24.48 17.16
N ALA A 65 23.58 -24.99 18.05
CA ALA A 65 22.13 -24.87 17.93
C ALA A 65 21.69 -23.41 17.84
N PHE A 66 22.22 -22.53 18.69
CA PHE A 66 21.89 -21.10 18.64
C PHE A 66 22.31 -20.45 17.31
N LYS A 67 23.50 -20.77 16.77
CA LYS A 67 23.91 -20.29 15.44
C LYS A 67 22.98 -20.76 14.32
N ASN A 68 22.52 -22.01 14.39
CA ASN A 68 21.56 -22.54 13.42
C ASN A 68 20.23 -21.81 13.52
N VAL A 69 19.74 -21.53 14.73
CA VAL A 69 18.54 -20.70 14.94
C VAL A 69 18.71 -19.30 14.32
N LEU A 70 19.87 -18.65 14.53
CA LEU A 70 20.15 -17.34 13.93
C LEU A 70 20.15 -17.39 12.39
N LYS A 71 20.63 -18.49 11.79
CA LYS A 71 20.58 -18.72 10.35
C LYS A 71 19.15 -18.86 9.86
N GLU A 72 18.31 -19.66 10.51
CA GLU A 72 16.90 -19.82 10.13
C GLU A 72 16.12 -18.48 10.23
N VAL A 73 16.40 -17.66 11.25
CA VAL A 73 15.81 -16.31 11.37
C VAL A 73 16.28 -15.37 10.25
N ALA A 74 17.54 -15.50 9.80
CA ALA A 74 18.04 -14.75 8.64
C ALA A 74 17.34 -15.17 7.34
N ASP A 75 17.09 -16.47 7.18
CA ASP A 75 16.38 -17.01 6.02
C ASP A 75 14.90 -16.58 6.02
N LEU A 76 14.23 -16.55 7.20
CA LEU A 76 12.90 -15.96 7.38
C LEU A 76 12.86 -14.49 6.95
N ALA A 77 13.87 -13.71 7.32
CA ALA A 77 13.98 -12.32 6.88
C ALA A 77 14.08 -12.22 5.35
N GLY A 78 14.86 -13.10 4.72
CA GLY A 78 14.94 -13.22 3.26
C GLY A 78 13.58 -13.51 2.62
N GLN A 79 12.77 -14.41 3.20
CA GLN A 79 11.42 -14.68 2.67
C GLN A 79 10.49 -13.47 2.76
N ARG A 80 10.64 -12.62 3.79
CA ARG A 80 9.86 -11.38 3.90
C ARG A 80 10.27 -10.34 2.86
N GLU A 81 11.55 -10.27 2.49
CA GLU A 81 12.01 -9.46 1.34
C GLU A 81 11.39 -9.97 0.03
N VAL A 82 11.34 -11.29 -0.19
CA VAL A 82 10.71 -11.90 -1.37
C VAL A 82 9.22 -11.55 -1.46
N VAL A 83 8.48 -11.62 -0.34
CA VAL A 83 7.08 -11.18 -0.28
C VAL A 83 6.97 -9.72 -0.70
N ALA A 84 7.79 -8.85 -0.09
CA ALA A 84 7.76 -7.42 -0.37
C ALA A 84 8.00 -7.11 -1.85
N GLU A 85 9.03 -7.73 -2.44
CA GLU A 85 9.39 -7.60 -3.85
C GLU A 85 8.26 -8.08 -4.77
N ASN A 86 7.69 -9.26 -4.50
CA ASN A 86 6.62 -9.82 -5.32
C ASN A 86 5.32 -9.00 -5.23
N LEU A 87 4.97 -8.46 -4.06
CA LEU A 87 3.86 -7.51 -3.93
C LEU A 87 4.09 -6.25 -4.77
N GLN A 88 5.33 -5.74 -4.85
CA GLN A 88 5.62 -4.58 -5.70
C GLN A 88 5.53 -4.93 -7.18
N ASN A 89 6.24 -5.97 -7.60
CA ASN A 89 6.43 -6.29 -9.01
C ASN A 89 5.19 -6.91 -9.66
N GLN A 90 4.48 -7.78 -8.94
CA GLN A 90 3.39 -8.56 -9.52
C GLN A 90 2.00 -7.98 -9.23
N VAL A 91 1.86 -7.24 -8.12
CA VAL A 91 0.57 -6.68 -7.70
C VAL A 91 0.53 -5.17 -7.91
N LEU A 92 1.41 -4.41 -7.26
CA LEU A 92 1.39 -2.94 -7.32
C LEU A 92 1.59 -2.41 -8.75
N GLN A 93 2.61 -2.88 -9.46
CA GLN A 93 2.86 -2.45 -10.84
C GLN A 93 1.67 -2.78 -11.76
N GLY A 94 1.06 -3.96 -11.59
CA GLY A 94 -0.14 -4.35 -12.32
C GLY A 94 -1.34 -3.45 -12.06
N ILE A 95 -1.59 -3.11 -10.78
CA ILE A 95 -2.64 -2.16 -10.39
C ILE A 95 -2.39 -0.79 -11.02
N MET A 96 -1.17 -0.26 -10.94
CA MET A 96 -0.82 1.05 -11.49
C MET A 96 -0.99 1.10 -13.01
N LEU A 97 -0.56 0.05 -13.71
CA LEU A 97 -0.72 -0.07 -15.16
C LEU A 97 -2.20 -0.12 -15.55
N LEU A 98 -2.99 -0.98 -14.90
CA LEU A 98 -4.41 -1.09 -15.19
C LEU A 98 -5.15 0.23 -14.87
N ALA A 99 -4.86 0.87 -13.75
CA ALA A 99 -5.45 2.17 -13.40
C ALA A 99 -5.16 3.25 -14.46
N LYS A 100 -3.93 3.29 -15.00
CA LYS A 100 -3.57 4.19 -16.10
C LYS A 100 -4.41 3.93 -17.35
N ILE A 101 -4.50 2.66 -17.77
CA ILE A 101 -5.29 2.24 -18.94
C ILE A 101 -6.76 2.64 -18.75
N LEU A 102 -7.34 2.35 -17.58
CA LEU A 102 -8.73 2.67 -17.27
C LEU A 102 -8.99 4.18 -17.31
N ARG A 103 -8.06 5.03 -16.84
CA ARG A 103 -8.21 6.49 -16.96
C ARG A 103 -8.24 6.95 -18.42
N GLU A 104 -7.36 6.41 -19.25
CA GLU A 104 -7.29 6.77 -20.67
C GLU A 104 -8.54 6.30 -21.43
N GLU A 105 -8.98 5.06 -21.21
CA GLU A 105 -10.21 4.51 -21.78
C GLU A 105 -11.44 5.34 -21.34
N ARG A 106 -11.53 5.67 -20.05
CA ARG A 106 -12.61 6.50 -19.50
C ARG A 106 -12.64 7.88 -20.15
N LYS A 107 -11.49 8.55 -20.24
CA LYS A 107 -11.37 9.88 -20.85
C LYS A 107 -11.84 9.85 -22.32
N LYS A 108 -11.43 8.84 -23.09
CA LYS A 108 -11.84 8.68 -24.49
C LYS A 108 -13.37 8.49 -24.60
N ALA A 109 -13.95 7.62 -23.79
CA ALA A 109 -15.40 7.37 -23.80
C ALA A 109 -16.22 8.61 -23.41
N LEU A 110 -15.81 9.33 -22.36
CA LEU A 110 -16.50 10.55 -21.94
C LEU A 110 -16.39 11.67 -22.97
N ASN A 111 -15.22 11.85 -23.59
CA ASN A 111 -15.05 12.82 -24.67
C ASN A 111 -15.92 12.48 -25.88
N GLN A 112 -16.03 11.18 -26.23
CA GLN A 112 -16.92 10.73 -27.30
C GLN A 112 -18.38 11.08 -26.96
N GLY A 113 -18.84 10.76 -25.75
CA GLY A 113 -20.19 11.10 -25.29
C GLY A 113 -20.48 12.60 -25.33
N ALA A 114 -19.57 13.42 -24.80
CA ALA A 114 -19.70 14.88 -24.83
C ALA A 114 -19.77 15.43 -26.26
N GLY A 115 -18.94 14.92 -27.17
CA GLY A 115 -18.96 15.30 -28.59
C GLY A 115 -20.28 14.95 -29.28
N LEU A 116 -20.84 13.76 -29.00
CA LEU A 116 -22.14 13.34 -29.53
C LEU A 116 -23.26 14.26 -29.04
N THR A 117 -23.26 14.62 -27.76
CA THR A 117 -24.26 15.53 -27.16
C THR A 117 -24.15 16.94 -27.71
N GLN A 118 -22.93 17.47 -27.85
CA GLN A 118 -22.69 18.79 -28.43
C GLN A 118 -23.13 18.84 -29.91
N SER A 119 -22.86 17.79 -30.68
CA SER A 119 -23.29 17.68 -32.08
C SER A 119 -24.81 17.71 -32.20
N LEU A 120 -25.53 16.95 -31.38
CA LEU A 120 -26.99 16.97 -31.36
C LEU A 120 -27.54 18.34 -30.92
N HIS A 121 -26.96 18.97 -29.90
CA HIS A 121 -27.38 20.29 -29.44
C HIS A 121 -27.20 21.37 -30.53
N THR A 122 -26.10 21.30 -31.28
CA THR A 122 -25.86 22.20 -32.41
C THR A 122 -26.93 22.03 -33.49
N GLN A 123 -27.28 20.79 -33.83
CA GLN A 123 -28.32 20.52 -34.83
C GLN A 123 -29.70 21.00 -34.37
N ILE A 124 -30.05 20.81 -33.09
CA ILE A 124 -31.29 21.34 -32.51
C ILE A 124 -31.31 22.88 -32.60
N SER A 125 -30.19 23.55 -32.34
CA SER A 125 -30.10 25.01 -32.50
C SER A 125 -30.31 25.46 -33.95
N THR A 126 -29.80 24.71 -34.93
CA THR A 126 -30.05 24.94 -36.36
C THR A 126 -31.53 24.79 -36.70
N LEU A 127 -32.18 23.74 -36.22
CA LEU A 127 -33.62 23.53 -36.37
C LEU A 127 -34.43 24.70 -35.79
N ASP A 128 -34.11 25.14 -34.58
CA ASP A 128 -34.79 26.26 -33.93
C ASP A 128 -34.64 27.56 -34.71
N ARG A 129 -33.48 27.81 -35.35
CA ARG A 129 -33.28 28.97 -36.22
C ARG A 129 -34.12 28.86 -37.49
N ALA A 130 -34.13 27.71 -38.15
CA ALA A 130 -34.95 27.47 -39.34
C ALA A 130 -36.44 27.66 -39.03
N LYS A 131 -36.91 27.11 -37.90
CA LYS A 131 -38.28 27.29 -37.41
C LYS A 131 -38.63 28.76 -37.18
N ARG A 132 -37.78 29.52 -36.47
CA ARG A 132 -37.99 30.96 -36.24
C ARG A 132 -38.00 31.76 -37.55
N SER A 133 -37.15 31.40 -38.50
CA SER A 133 -37.12 32.02 -39.83
C SER A 133 -38.43 31.80 -40.58
N TYR A 134 -38.93 30.56 -40.58
CA TYR A 134 -40.22 30.22 -41.16
C TYR A 134 -41.37 30.96 -40.46
N GLU A 135 -41.44 30.97 -39.13
CA GLU A 135 -42.47 31.70 -38.39
C GLU A 135 -42.50 33.19 -38.72
N LYS A 136 -41.33 33.80 -38.93
CA LYS A 136 -41.23 35.20 -39.35
C LYS A 136 -41.70 35.40 -40.80
N ALA A 137 -41.18 34.59 -41.73
CA ALA A 137 -41.52 34.67 -43.15
C ALA A 137 -43.03 34.44 -43.38
N PHE A 138 -43.62 33.51 -42.64
CA PHE A 138 -45.06 33.23 -42.67
C PHE A 138 -45.87 34.45 -42.25
N ARG A 139 -45.54 35.10 -41.12
CA ARG A 139 -46.23 36.33 -40.67
C ARG A 139 -46.07 37.49 -41.67
N GLU A 140 -44.91 37.61 -42.32
CA GLU A 140 -44.68 38.62 -43.36
C GLU A 140 -45.52 38.34 -44.62
N ALA A 141 -45.65 37.07 -45.00
CA ALA A 141 -46.53 36.64 -46.09
C ALA A 141 -48.00 36.92 -45.77
N GLU A 142 -48.49 36.57 -44.58
CA GLU A 142 -49.86 36.86 -44.14
C GLU A 142 -50.18 38.36 -44.21
N LYS A 143 -49.27 39.21 -43.70
CA LYS A 143 -49.42 40.67 -43.79
C LYS A 143 -49.43 41.19 -45.23
N ALA A 144 -48.61 40.61 -46.12
CA ALA A 144 -48.58 41.01 -47.52
C ALA A 144 -49.84 40.57 -48.29
N ILE A 145 -50.40 39.40 -47.95
CA ILE A 145 -51.69 38.92 -48.47
C ILE A 145 -52.81 39.87 -48.03
N GLU A 146 -52.88 40.21 -46.75
CA GLU A 146 -53.87 41.16 -46.22
C GLU A 146 -53.71 42.55 -46.87
N GLY A 147 -52.48 43.03 -47.02
CA GLY A 147 -52.16 44.29 -47.68
C GLY A 147 -52.58 44.33 -49.15
N PHE A 148 -52.37 43.25 -49.89
CA PHE A 148 -52.85 43.11 -51.26
C PHE A 148 -54.37 43.13 -51.33
N HIS A 149 -55.07 42.32 -50.51
CA HIS A 149 -56.53 42.32 -50.48
C HIS A 149 -57.13 43.68 -50.15
N LYS A 150 -56.52 44.43 -49.23
CA LYS A 150 -56.94 45.81 -48.91
C LYS A 150 -56.74 46.77 -50.09
N ALA A 151 -55.61 46.67 -50.79
CA ALA A 151 -55.32 47.52 -51.94
C ALA A 151 -56.21 47.21 -53.14
N ASP A 152 -56.49 45.93 -53.40
CA ASP A 152 -57.35 45.46 -54.49
C ASP A 152 -58.82 45.88 -54.30
N ALA A 153 -59.27 46.00 -53.04
CA ALA A 153 -60.61 46.45 -52.69
C ALA A 153 -60.78 47.99 -52.65
N ASP A 154 -59.72 48.77 -52.81
CA ASP A 154 -59.76 50.23 -52.72
C ASP A 154 -59.92 50.87 -54.11
N PHE A 155 -61.11 51.41 -54.37
CA PHE A 155 -61.45 52.08 -55.62
C PHE A 155 -60.67 53.38 -55.87
N HIS A 156 -59.97 53.91 -54.87
CA HIS A 156 -59.16 55.13 -54.97
C HIS A 156 -57.69 54.86 -55.28
N LEU A 157 -57.23 53.60 -55.23
CA LEU A 157 -55.86 53.21 -55.54
C LEU A 157 -55.65 53.03 -57.05
N SER A 158 -54.46 53.40 -57.54
CA SER A 158 -54.14 53.22 -58.97
C SER A 158 -53.88 51.75 -59.29
N ARG A 159 -54.13 51.34 -60.54
CA ARG A 159 -53.79 49.98 -61.02
C ARG A 159 -52.32 49.63 -60.81
N ALA A 160 -51.42 50.61 -60.91
CA ALA A 160 -49.99 50.41 -60.68
C ALA A 160 -49.68 50.11 -59.21
N ASP A 161 -50.38 50.76 -58.28
CA ASP A 161 -50.20 50.54 -56.84
C ASP A 161 -50.76 49.18 -56.39
N VAL A 162 -51.90 48.75 -56.96
CA VAL A 162 -52.44 47.40 -56.72
C VAL A 162 -51.49 46.32 -57.25
N GLU A 163 -50.97 46.51 -58.47
CA GLU A 163 -49.99 45.59 -59.06
C GLU A 163 -48.70 45.50 -58.22
N LYS A 164 -48.23 46.62 -57.68
CA LYS A 164 -47.09 46.65 -56.75
C LYS A 164 -47.34 45.81 -55.50
N GLN A 165 -48.54 45.87 -54.92
CA GLN A 165 -48.90 45.04 -53.77
C GLN A 165 -49.01 43.56 -54.15
N ARG A 166 -49.51 43.24 -55.33
CA ARG A 166 -49.56 41.86 -55.86
C ARG A 166 -48.16 41.26 -56.00
N VAL A 167 -47.21 42.02 -56.56
CA VAL A 167 -45.81 41.60 -56.67
C VAL A 167 -45.20 41.37 -55.30
N ASN A 168 -45.41 42.29 -54.35
CA ASN A 168 -44.92 42.14 -52.98
C ASN A 168 -45.50 40.89 -52.29
N MET A 169 -46.82 40.65 -52.41
CA MET A 169 -47.47 39.43 -51.92
C MET A 169 -46.81 38.17 -52.48
N ASN A 170 -46.63 38.09 -53.80
CA ASN A 170 -46.01 36.92 -54.45
C ASN A 170 -44.57 36.67 -53.95
N ILE A 171 -43.77 37.73 -53.80
CA ILE A 171 -42.40 37.63 -53.26
C ILE A 171 -42.41 37.10 -51.83
N ARG A 172 -43.26 37.67 -50.95
CA ARG A 172 -43.34 37.24 -49.55
C ARG A 172 -43.86 35.81 -49.41
N ASN A 173 -44.83 35.42 -50.23
CA ASN A 173 -45.35 34.06 -50.25
C ASN A 173 -44.28 33.04 -50.68
N SER A 174 -43.50 33.35 -51.74
CA SER A 174 -42.37 32.50 -52.16
C SER A 174 -41.32 32.36 -51.06
N GLN A 175 -40.94 33.46 -50.41
CA GLN A 175 -39.98 33.44 -49.29
C GLN A 175 -40.48 32.59 -48.11
N SER A 176 -41.78 32.59 -47.84
CA SER A 176 -42.39 31.74 -46.81
C SER A 176 -42.32 30.26 -47.18
N GLU A 177 -42.63 29.88 -48.42
CA GLU A 177 -42.53 28.48 -48.87
C GLU A 177 -41.08 27.97 -48.91
N ASP A 178 -40.11 28.82 -49.28
CA ASP A 178 -38.68 28.50 -49.19
C ASP A 178 -38.26 28.24 -47.74
N ALA A 179 -38.65 29.12 -46.82
CA ALA A 179 -38.34 28.98 -45.39
C ALA A 179 -39.03 27.75 -44.76
N LYS A 180 -40.24 27.41 -45.20
CA LYS A 180 -40.97 26.20 -44.79
C LYS A 180 -40.26 24.93 -45.25
N SER A 181 -39.78 24.91 -46.49
CA SER A 181 -39.03 23.79 -47.06
C SER A 181 -37.72 23.57 -46.31
N GLU A 182 -37.01 24.65 -45.97
CA GLU A 182 -35.78 24.57 -45.14
C GLU A 182 -36.09 24.06 -43.73
N TYR A 183 -37.14 24.57 -43.08
CA TYR A 183 -37.56 24.07 -41.76
C TYR A 183 -37.90 22.57 -41.79
N ALA A 184 -38.66 22.12 -42.79
CA ALA A 184 -39.01 20.72 -42.96
C ALA A 184 -37.77 19.84 -43.16
N ASN A 185 -36.80 20.30 -43.96
CA ASN A 185 -35.53 19.62 -44.18
C ASN A 185 -34.74 19.48 -42.87
N GLN A 186 -34.52 20.59 -42.15
CA GLN A 186 -33.80 20.57 -40.87
C GLN A 186 -34.50 19.69 -39.84
N LEU A 187 -35.84 19.64 -39.84
CA LEU A 187 -36.61 18.78 -38.93
C LEU A 187 -36.31 17.29 -39.21
N GLN A 188 -36.31 16.89 -40.48
CA GLN A 188 -36.01 15.51 -40.86
C GLN A 188 -34.57 15.12 -40.48
N ILE A 189 -33.60 15.99 -40.75
CA ILE A 189 -32.19 15.77 -40.38
C ILE A 189 -32.06 15.63 -38.85
N THR A 190 -32.65 16.56 -38.10
CA THR A 190 -32.57 16.59 -36.63
C THR A 190 -33.20 15.35 -36.00
N ASN A 191 -34.37 14.94 -36.48
CA ASN A 191 -35.04 13.72 -35.98
C ASN A 191 -34.21 12.47 -36.22
N LYS A 192 -33.61 12.34 -37.42
CA LYS A 192 -32.72 11.21 -37.75
C LYS A 192 -31.50 11.20 -36.82
N GLN A 193 -30.86 12.36 -36.61
CA GLN A 193 -29.70 12.46 -35.74
C GLN A 193 -30.05 12.18 -34.28
N GLN A 194 -31.21 12.66 -33.81
CA GLN A 194 -31.70 12.38 -32.46
C GLN A 194 -31.95 10.88 -32.25
N GLN A 195 -32.57 10.22 -33.22
CA GLN A 195 -32.78 8.78 -33.19
C GLN A 195 -31.44 8.03 -33.10
N GLN A 196 -30.49 8.36 -33.98
CA GLN A 196 -29.17 7.74 -34.00
C GLN A 196 -28.40 7.99 -32.69
N HIS A 197 -28.50 9.19 -32.12
CA HIS A 197 -27.87 9.56 -30.86
C HIS A 197 -28.36 8.67 -29.71
N TYR A 198 -29.68 8.61 -29.48
CA TYR A 198 -30.24 7.92 -28.32
C TYR A 198 -30.36 6.40 -28.51
N GLN A 199 -30.58 5.91 -29.72
CA GLN A 199 -30.78 4.47 -29.95
C GLN A 199 -29.48 3.70 -30.18
N ILE A 200 -28.40 4.37 -30.62
CA ILE A 200 -27.17 3.71 -31.04
C ILE A 200 -25.96 4.34 -30.37
N ALA A 201 -25.64 5.59 -30.71
CA ALA A 201 -24.33 6.16 -30.41
C ALA A 201 -24.07 6.37 -28.91
N LEU A 202 -25.07 6.86 -28.16
CA LEU A 202 -24.95 7.06 -26.72
C LEU A 202 -24.95 5.73 -25.94
N PRO A 203 -25.84 4.74 -26.24
CA PRO A 203 -25.72 3.39 -25.68
C PRO A 203 -24.34 2.75 -25.87
N GLU A 204 -23.71 2.89 -27.04
CA GLU A 204 -22.35 2.37 -27.27
C GLU A 204 -21.31 3.00 -26.33
N VAL A 205 -21.43 4.30 -26.04
CA VAL A 205 -20.57 4.97 -25.05
C VAL A 205 -20.79 4.39 -23.65
N PHE A 206 -22.03 4.14 -23.25
CA PHE A 206 -22.31 3.53 -21.96
C PHE A 206 -21.82 2.09 -21.86
N ASN A 207 -21.93 1.30 -22.93
CA ASN A 207 -21.39 -0.06 -22.96
C ASN A 207 -19.88 -0.04 -22.73
N LYS A 208 -19.14 0.88 -23.37
CA LYS A 208 -17.70 1.05 -23.13
C LYS A 208 -17.39 1.43 -21.68
N LEU A 209 -18.18 2.32 -21.07
CA LEU A 209 -18.00 2.70 -19.67
C LEU A 209 -18.34 1.55 -18.72
N GLN A 210 -19.33 0.73 -19.04
CA GLN A 210 -19.68 -0.47 -18.29
C GLN A 210 -18.57 -1.53 -18.39
N GLU A 211 -18.09 -1.86 -19.59
CA GLU A 211 -16.99 -2.81 -19.81
C GLU A 211 -15.73 -2.39 -19.04
N LEU A 212 -15.44 -1.09 -19.01
CA LEU A 212 -14.36 -0.51 -18.23
C LEU A 212 -14.56 -0.74 -16.73
N ASP A 213 -15.75 -0.46 -16.21
CA ASP A 213 -16.09 -0.65 -14.79
C ASP A 213 -15.99 -2.12 -14.36
N GLU A 214 -16.47 -3.02 -15.21
CA GLU A 214 -16.35 -4.46 -15.02
C GLU A 214 -14.90 -4.92 -15.10
N LYS A 215 -14.10 -4.41 -16.04
CA LYS A 215 -12.67 -4.69 -16.17
C LYS A 215 -11.91 -4.27 -14.92
N ARG A 216 -12.21 -3.10 -14.36
CA ARG A 216 -11.67 -2.66 -13.06
C ARG A 216 -12.03 -3.65 -11.95
N THR A 217 -13.31 -4.03 -11.85
CA THR A 217 -13.81 -4.92 -10.80
C THR A 217 -13.19 -6.32 -10.89
N ARG A 218 -13.04 -6.87 -12.11
CA ARG A 218 -12.29 -8.11 -12.35
C ARG A 218 -10.82 -7.96 -11.97
N GLY A 219 -10.17 -6.88 -12.38
CA GLY A 219 -8.79 -6.58 -12.00
C GLY A 219 -8.58 -6.57 -10.49
N MET A 220 -9.47 -5.90 -9.74
CA MET A 220 -9.45 -5.89 -8.27
C MET A 220 -9.47 -7.30 -7.69
N LYS A 221 -10.41 -8.15 -8.14
CA LYS A 221 -10.52 -9.54 -7.69
C LYS A 221 -9.22 -10.31 -7.94
N GLU A 222 -8.63 -10.20 -9.12
CA GLU A 222 -7.42 -10.94 -9.47
C GLU A 222 -6.18 -10.44 -8.71
N PHE A 223 -6.04 -9.13 -8.49
CA PHE A 223 -4.93 -8.60 -7.69
C PHE A 223 -5.03 -8.93 -6.20
N ILE A 224 -6.25 -9.01 -5.64
CA ILE A 224 -6.44 -9.50 -4.27
C ILE A 224 -6.00 -10.96 -4.15
N LYS A 225 -6.40 -11.82 -5.10
CA LYS A 225 -5.94 -13.22 -5.13
C LYS A 225 -4.43 -13.32 -5.25
N ARG A 226 -3.84 -12.58 -6.21
CA ARG A 226 -2.39 -12.61 -6.41
C ARG A 226 -1.63 -12.15 -5.16
N ALA A 227 -2.12 -11.15 -4.44
CA ALA A 227 -1.52 -10.73 -3.18
C ALA A 227 -1.52 -11.84 -2.11
N ALA A 228 -2.59 -12.66 -2.06
CA ALA A 228 -2.64 -13.83 -1.19
C ALA A 228 -1.71 -14.96 -1.67
N ASP A 229 -1.64 -15.20 -2.98
CA ASP A 229 -0.74 -16.21 -3.56
C ASP A 229 0.72 -15.92 -3.24
N VAL A 230 1.14 -14.64 -3.25
CA VAL A 230 2.50 -14.24 -2.87
C VAL A 230 2.87 -14.68 -1.44
N GLU A 231 1.93 -14.65 -0.49
CA GLU A 231 2.17 -15.18 0.87
C GLU A 231 2.20 -16.72 0.91
N ASN A 232 1.31 -17.36 0.16
CA ASN A 232 1.25 -18.81 0.08
C ASN A 232 2.52 -19.40 -0.54
N GLU A 233 3.11 -18.71 -1.52
CA GLU A 233 4.35 -19.14 -2.20
C GLU A 233 5.56 -19.23 -1.24
N VAL A 234 5.65 -18.35 -0.25
CA VAL A 234 6.76 -18.39 0.74
C VAL A 234 6.47 -19.31 1.93
N SER A 235 5.21 -19.68 2.15
CA SER A 235 4.78 -20.45 3.33
C SER A 235 5.54 -21.79 3.51
N PRO A 236 5.81 -22.59 2.46
CA PRO A 236 6.61 -23.81 2.61
C PRO A 236 8.06 -23.56 3.06
N ILE A 237 8.66 -22.44 2.66
CA ILE A 237 10.03 -22.10 3.07
C ILE A 237 10.04 -21.66 4.53
N ILE A 238 9.06 -20.85 4.93
CA ILE A 238 8.88 -20.46 6.34
C ILE A 238 8.68 -21.70 7.21
N GLY A 239 7.85 -22.65 6.78
CA GLY A 239 7.67 -23.93 7.48
C GLY A 239 9.00 -24.67 7.67
N ARG A 240 9.82 -24.77 6.62
CA ARG A 240 11.16 -25.36 6.71
C ARG A 240 12.09 -24.63 7.67
N CYS A 241 12.04 -23.30 7.73
CA CYS A 241 12.84 -22.54 8.70
C CYS A 241 12.43 -22.84 10.14
N LEU A 242 11.13 -22.94 10.41
CA LEU A 242 10.62 -23.30 11.73
C LEU A 242 11.02 -24.74 12.11
N GLU A 243 10.93 -25.68 11.17
CA GLU A 243 11.45 -27.04 11.37
C GLU A 243 12.96 -27.06 11.62
N GLY A 244 13.73 -26.22 10.93
CA GLY A 244 15.17 -26.06 11.15
C GLY A 244 15.50 -25.58 12.56
N MET A 245 14.71 -24.64 13.11
CA MET A 245 14.87 -24.18 14.49
C MET A 245 14.59 -25.29 15.51
N VAL A 246 13.55 -26.10 15.28
CA VAL A 246 13.24 -27.26 16.13
C VAL A 246 14.38 -28.29 16.07
N LYS A 247 14.86 -28.63 14.87
CA LYS A 247 15.99 -29.54 14.69
C LYS A 247 17.27 -29.02 15.35
N ALA A 248 17.52 -27.72 15.32
CA ALA A 248 18.64 -27.11 16.02
C ALA A 248 18.51 -27.31 17.54
N ALA A 249 17.32 -27.11 18.11
CA ALA A 249 17.08 -27.38 19.53
C ALA A 249 17.26 -28.87 19.89
N ASP A 250 16.76 -29.78 19.05
CA ASP A 250 16.88 -31.23 19.25
C ASP A 250 18.33 -31.75 19.11
N SER A 251 19.23 -30.95 18.52
CA SER A 251 20.65 -31.28 18.37
C SER A 251 21.51 -30.98 19.60
N ILE A 252 20.93 -30.35 20.62
CA ILE A 252 21.62 -30.04 21.88
C ILE A 252 21.79 -31.34 22.68
N ASN A 253 23.01 -31.61 23.14
CA ASN A 253 23.31 -32.77 23.97
C ASN A 253 24.12 -32.34 25.21
N GLU A 254 23.47 -32.38 26.36
CA GLU A 254 24.07 -31.97 27.63
C GLU A 254 25.22 -32.88 28.09
N LYS A 255 25.21 -34.16 27.68
CA LYS A 255 26.26 -35.12 28.01
C LYS A 255 27.53 -34.83 27.21
N ASP A 256 27.39 -34.62 25.91
CA ASP A 256 28.52 -34.29 25.03
C ASP A 256 29.12 -32.94 25.44
N ASP A 257 28.29 -31.93 25.69
CA ASP A 257 28.74 -30.62 26.18
C ASP A 257 29.50 -30.75 27.51
N SER A 258 29.03 -31.59 28.44
CA SER A 258 29.72 -31.83 29.72
C SER A 258 31.06 -32.54 29.55
N MET A 259 31.16 -33.48 28.62
CA MET A 259 32.41 -34.18 28.31
C MET A 259 33.45 -33.23 27.72
N ILE A 260 33.06 -32.32 26.82
CA ILE A 260 33.94 -31.28 26.28
C ILE A 260 34.53 -30.44 27.44
N VAL A 261 33.72 -30.07 28.44
CA VAL A 261 34.22 -29.36 29.64
C VAL A 261 35.24 -30.19 30.41
N ILE A 262 34.95 -31.47 30.67
CA ILE A 262 35.86 -32.35 31.42
C ILE A 262 37.19 -32.47 30.68
N GLU A 263 37.17 -32.79 29.39
CA GLU A 263 38.38 -32.95 28.58
C GLU A 263 39.19 -31.66 28.51
N LYS A 264 38.52 -30.51 28.40
CA LYS A 264 39.18 -29.20 28.33
C LYS A 264 39.86 -28.78 29.63
N TYR A 265 39.31 -29.14 30.79
CA TYR A 265 39.78 -28.65 32.09
C TYR A 265 40.38 -29.72 32.99
N GLN A 266 40.39 -30.99 32.59
CA GLN A 266 41.05 -32.07 33.32
C GLN A 266 42.56 -31.78 33.42
N SER A 267 43.02 -31.46 34.62
CA SER A 267 44.41 -31.02 34.87
C SER A 267 45.40 -32.17 35.05
N GLY A 268 44.93 -33.41 35.02
CA GLY A 268 45.71 -34.59 35.42
C GLY A 268 46.01 -34.66 36.92
N PHE A 269 45.48 -33.74 37.73
CA PHE A 269 45.62 -33.78 39.18
C PHE A 269 45.00 -35.06 39.74
N GLN A 270 45.81 -35.84 40.45
CA GLN A 270 45.31 -36.95 41.25
C GLN A 270 45.06 -36.45 42.67
N PRO A 271 43.88 -36.75 43.24
CA PRO A 271 43.61 -36.45 44.64
C PRO A 271 44.74 -36.99 45.53
N PRO A 272 45.20 -36.22 46.54
CA PRO A 272 46.24 -36.68 47.44
C PRO A 272 45.77 -37.96 48.16
N GLY A 273 46.67 -38.93 48.27
CA GLY A 273 46.44 -40.15 49.03
C GLY A 273 46.41 -39.90 50.54
N ASP A 274 46.21 -40.95 51.31
CA ASP A 274 46.16 -40.85 52.77
C ASP A 274 47.46 -40.24 53.32
N ILE A 275 47.29 -39.31 54.27
CA ILE A 275 48.42 -38.69 54.96
C ILE A 275 49.04 -39.77 55.86
N PRO A 276 50.31 -40.16 55.63
CA PRO A 276 50.94 -41.21 56.43
C PRO A 276 51.12 -40.75 57.89
N PHE A 277 51.03 -41.68 58.83
CA PHE A 277 51.33 -41.43 60.24
C PHE A 277 52.84 -41.20 60.43
N GLU A 278 53.20 -40.09 61.08
CA GLU A 278 54.57 -39.76 61.43
C GLU A 278 54.90 -40.28 62.85
N ASP A 279 55.57 -41.43 62.92
CA ASP A 279 55.96 -42.06 64.19
C ASP A 279 57.26 -41.46 64.75
N LEU A 280 57.15 -40.46 65.62
CA LEU A 280 58.28 -39.80 66.28
C LEU A 280 59.00 -40.67 67.32
N SER A 281 58.50 -41.88 67.61
CA SER A 281 59.09 -42.77 68.63
C SER A 281 60.26 -43.64 68.09
N LYS A 282 60.54 -43.58 66.78
CA LYS A 282 61.67 -44.26 66.14
C LYS A 282 62.67 -43.24 65.59
N PRO A 283 63.96 -43.29 65.98
CA PRO A 283 64.97 -42.43 65.37
C PRO A 283 65.14 -42.79 63.90
N ASP A 284 64.94 -41.80 63.03
CA ASP A 284 65.06 -41.91 61.57
C ASP A 284 66.53 -42.17 61.18
N PRO A 285 66.86 -43.28 60.49
CA PRO A 285 68.24 -43.58 60.13
C PRO A 285 68.88 -42.59 59.13
N ASP A 286 68.09 -41.74 58.45
CA ASP A 286 68.59 -40.79 57.44
C ASP A 286 68.57 -39.30 57.85
N ALA A 287 68.23 -38.98 59.12
CA ALA A 287 68.13 -37.59 59.59
C ALA A 287 69.47 -36.82 59.70
N SER A 288 70.61 -37.42 59.33
CA SER A 288 71.93 -36.81 59.49
C SER A 288 72.46 -36.03 58.27
N ASN A 289 71.72 -35.94 57.16
CA ASN A 289 72.29 -35.38 55.91
C ASN A 289 71.51 -34.24 55.21
N ASN A 290 70.60 -33.53 55.86
CA ASN A 290 70.01 -32.34 55.24
C ASN A 290 69.73 -31.21 56.23
N SER A 291 70.78 -30.46 56.58
CA SER A 291 70.64 -29.13 57.16
C SER A 291 70.41 -28.11 56.04
N GLN A 292 69.14 -27.87 55.68
CA GLN A 292 68.69 -26.61 55.11
C GLN A 292 67.20 -26.34 55.44
N THR A 293 67.02 -25.41 56.39
CA THR A 293 65.87 -24.51 56.59
C THR A 293 64.47 -25.10 56.78
N HIS A 294 64.05 -25.16 58.04
CA HIS A 294 62.65 -25.14 58.45
C HIS A 294 61.95 -23.84 58.03
N ASN A 295 60.79 -23.99 57.37
CA ASN A 295 59.67 -23.07 57.49
C ASN A 295 58.38 -23.91 57.50
N SER A 296 58.05 -24.44 58.67
CA SER A 296 56.80 -25.18 58.90
C SER A 296 55.78 -24.22 59.52
N SER A 297 55.00 -23.56 58.66
CA SER A 297 53.73 -22.95 59.04
C SER A 297 52.59 -23.87 58.59
N THR A 298 52.17 -24.75 59.48
CA THR A 298 50.88 -25.45 59.43
C THR A 298 49.76 -24.43 59.69
N VAL A 299 49.21 -23.85 58.62
CA VAL A 299 47.82 -23.33 58.62
C VAL A 299 47.22 -23.59 57.24
N LEU A 300 46.19 -24.44 57.22
CA LEU A 300 45.15 -24.59 56.20
C LEU A 300 45.27 -23.63 54.99
N ASN A 301 45.91 -24.08 53.92
CA ASN A 301 45.87 -23.41 52.61
C ASN A 301 45.64 -24.45 51.51
N HIS A 302 44.50 -25.12 51.56
CA HIS A 302 43.92 -25.74 50.36
C HIS A 302 42.40 -25.54 50.32
N MET A 303 41.96 -24.33 50.67
CA MET A 303 40.66 -23.82 50.24
C MET A 303 40.92 -22.68 49.24
N THR A 304 40.47 -22.90 48.01
CA THR A 304 40.04 -21.91 47.00
C THR A 304 40.49 -20.46 47.22
N GLY A 305 41.50 -20.00 46.45
CA GLY A 305 41.90 -18.59 46.37
C GLY A 305 41.44 -17.91 45.08
N LYS A 306 40.34 -17.16 45.13
CA LYS A 306 39.89 -16.23 44.07
C LYS A 306 40.76 -14.95 44.04
N GLY A 307 41.34 -14.63 42.88
CA GLY A 307 41.40 -13.30 42.24
C GLY A 307 42.37 -12.21 42.74
N THR A 308 43.03 -11.51 41.79
CA THR A 308 43.35 -10.05 41.79
C THR A 308 43.54 -9.61 40.31
N THR A 309 43.18 -8.42 39.84
CA THR A 309 43.59 -7.07 40.30
C THR A 309 42.55 -5.97 40.03
N LYS A 310 42.68 -4.91 40.82
CA LYS A 310 41.85 -3.70 40.91
C LYS A 310 42.12 -2.72 39.76
N ASP A 311 41.08 -2.00 39.35
CA ASP A 311 41.23 -0.62 38.88
C ASP A 311 40.17 0.33 39.45
N LYS A 312 40.59 1.59 39.58
CA LYS A 312 40.15 2.65 40.52
C LYS A 312 38.68 3.11 40.42
N LEU A 313 38.05 3.32 41.60
CA LEU A 313 36.87 4.19 41.75
C LEU A 313 37.15 5.32 42.77
N LYS A 314 36.95 6.57 42.36
CA LYS A 314 37.09 7.79 43.18
C LYS A 314 35.87 7.99 44.08
N LYS A 315 36.13 8.33 45.35
CA LYS A 315 35.19 8.90 46.33
C LYS A 315 34.69 10.29 45.90
N ARG A 316 33.39 10.55 46.07
CA ARG A 316 32.88 11.83 46.61
C ARG A 316 31.78 11.54 47.64
N VAL A 317 31.81 12.34 48.69
CA VAL A 317 31.11 12.24 49.97
C VAL A 317 29.78 13.02 49.91
N GLY A 318 28.77 12.58 50.67
CA GLY A 318 27.62 13.42 51.05
C GLY A 318 26.42 12.64 51.58
N ILE A 319 26.35 12.44 52.90
CA ILE A 319 25.17 11.97 53.66
C ILE A 319 24.60 13.17 54.41
N PHE A 320 23.27 13.35 54.38
CA PHE A 320 22.32 13.93 55.37
C PHE A 320 21.01 14.13 54.57
N GLY A 321 19.78 13.81 54.98
CA GLY A 321 19.17 13.35 56.21
C GLY A 321 17.69 13.83 56.20
N ILE A 322 16.76 12.91 56.47
CA ILE A 322 15.56 13.11 57.32
C ILE A 322 14.32 13.89 56.79
N PHE A 323 13.20 13.16 56.77
CA PHE A 323 11.78 13.45 57.09
C PHE A 323 11.14 14.85 56.91
N THR A 324 9.87 14.77 56.48
CA THR A 324 8.63 15.56 56.74
C THR A 324 8.01 16.01 55.40
N GLY A 325 6.70 15.95 55.16
CA GLY A 325 5.56 15.88 56.05
C GLY A 325 4.57 17.01 55.75
N ASN A 326 3.65 16.75 54.81
CA ASN A 326 2.25 17.19 54.78
C ASN A 326 1.81 18.60 54.29
N LYS A 327 0.55 18.60 53.80
CA LYS A 327 -0.45 19.68 53.55
C LYS A 327 -0.37 20.46 52.22
N VAL A 328 -1.33 20.29 51.29
CA VAL A 328 -2.78 20.66 51.25
C VAL A 328 -3.01 22.12 50.79
N SER A 329 -3.65 22.27 49.61
CA SER A 329 -4.86 23.09 49.34
C SER A 329 -5.05 23.26 47.82
N LYS A 330 -6.13 22.73 47.22
CA LYS A 330 -7.53 23.23 47.11
C LYS A 330 -7.79 23.75 45.68
N ASN A 331 -8.70 23.06 44.98
CA ASN A 331 -10.04 23.52 44.52
C ASN A 331 -9.98 24.30 43.20
N PHE A 332 -10.72 23.91 42.15
CA PHE A 332 -12.19 23.93 42.00
C PHE A 332 -12.57 22.91 40.88
N GLN A 333 -13.46 21.92 41.04
CA GLN A 333 -14.94 21.98 40.89
C GLN A 333 -15.42 23.01 39.84
N SER A 334 -16.42 22.83 39.00
CA SER A 334 -17.48 21.86 38.74
C SER A 334 -18.30 22.50 37.60
N ARG A 335 -18.89 21.73 36.70
CA ARG A 335 -20.35 21.79 36.46
C ARG A 335 -20.79 20.77 35.40
N HIS A 336 -21.62 19.85 35.85
CA HIS A 336 -22.62 19.14 35.06
C HIS A 336 -23.60 20.12 34.41
N CYS A 337 -23.98 19.84 33.17
CA CYS A 337 -25.32 19.34 32.83
C CYS A 337 -25.15 18.23 31.81
#